data_AF-A0A0J9W7E1-F1
#
_entry.id   AF-A0A0J9W7E1-F1
#
_cell.length_a   1.000
_cell.length_b   1.000
_cell.length_c   1.000
_cell.angle_alpha   90.00
_cell.angle_beta   90.00
_cell.angle_gamma   90.00
#
_symmetry.space_group_name_H-M   'P 1'
#
loop_
_entity.id
_entity.type
_entity.pdbx_description
1 polymer ?
#
loop_
_entity_poly.entity_id
_entity_poly.type
_entity_poly.pdbx_seq_one_letter_code
_entity_poly.pdbx_strand_id
1 'polypeptide(L)' 'MPCTCCFRSGKKCLMSADSARCSECIRAKKSCDSTRVASSLMNLMKQEKKLENDEDEASEDLLKLHEEMAAL' A
#
# COMPACT_ATOMS: atom_id res chain seq x y z
N MET A 1 6.27 -8.41 -3.83
CA MET A 1 5.01 -8.60 -3.09
C MET A 1 4.39 -9.94 -3.49
N PRO A 2 4.21 -10.89 -2.55
CA PRO A 2 3.58 -12.16 -2.86
C PRO A 2 2.08 -12.00 -3.11
N CYS A 3 1.52 -12.82 -4.00
CA CYS A 3 0.06 -12.95 -4.09
C CYS A 3 -0.51 -13.61 -2.83
N THR A 4 -1.81 -13.47 -2.59
CA THR A 4 -2.51 -14.00 -1.41
C THR A 4 -2.31 -15.51 -1.26
N CYS A 5 -2.33 -16.26 -2.35
CA CYS A 5 -2.13 -17.71 -2.31
C CYS A 5 -0.73 -18.10 -1.82
N CYS A 6 0.31 -17.45 -2.36
CA CYS A 6 1.69 -17.71 -1.98
C CYS A 6 1.98 -17.24 -0.55
N PHE A 7 1.46 -16.09 -0.17
CA PHE A 7 1.59 -15.55 1.19
C PHE A 7 1.02 -16.52 2.23
N ARG A 8 -0.22 -16.97 2.04
CA ARG A 8 -0.87 -17.94 2.95
C ARG A 8 -0.16 -19.29 3.02
N SER A 9 0.50 -19.68 1.92
CA SER A 9 1.20 -20.97 1.84
C SER A 9 2.67 -20.88 2.27
N GLY A 10 3.16 -19.69 2.68
CA GLY A 10 4.58 -19.48 3.01
C GLY A 10 5.54 -19.71 1.84
N LYS A 11 5.06 -19.60 0.60
CA LYS A 11 5.84 -19.91 -0.61
C LYS A 11 6.43 -18.65 -1.25
N LYS A 12 7.61 -18.80 -1.86
CA LYS A 12 8.19 -17.74 -2.71
C LYS A 12 7.27 -17.48 -3.91
N CYS A 13 6.82 -16.24 -4.04
CA CYS A 13 5.97 -15.82 -5.15
C CYS A 13 6.83 -15.21 -6.26
N LEU A 14 7.06 -15.96 -7.33
CA LEU A 14 7.82 -15.51 -8.49
C LEU A 14 6.89 -15.34 -9.69
N MET A 15 6.90 -14.16 -10.31
CA MET A 15 6.12 -13.91 -11.53
C MET A 15 6.70 -14.72 -12.68
N SER A 16 5.83 -15.31 -13.49
CA SER A 16 6.23 -15.92 -14.76
C SER A 16 6.37 -14.81 -15.81
N ALA A 17 7.33 -14.94 -16.73
CA ALA A 17 7.51 -13.97 -17.81
C ALA A 17 6.31 -13.94 -18.76
N ASP A 18 5.70 -15.10 -19.02
CA ASP A 18 4.67 -15.27 -20.05
C ASP A 18 3.25 -15.25 -19.48
N SER A 19 3.07 -14.86 -18.21
CA SER A 19 1.76 -14.89 -17.56
C SER A 19 1.62 -13.80 -16.50
N ALA A 20 0.42 -13.24 -16.39
CA ALA A 20 0.05 -12.38 -15.27
C ALA A 20 0.01 -13.11 -13.91
N ARG A 21 0.24 -14.43 -13.88
CA ARG A 21 0.21 -15.27 -12.68
C ARG A 21 1.60 -15.68 -12.23
N CYS A 22 1.76 -15.92 -10.92
CA CYS A 22 3.00 -16.49 -10.39
C CYS A 22 3.13 -17.97 -10.73
N SER A 23 4.37 -18.46 -10.77
CA SER A 23 4.69 -19.87 -11.03
C SER A 23 3.91 -20.84 -10.13
N GLU A 24 3.77 -20.51 -8.84
CA GLU A 24 3.03 -21.35 -7.89
C GLU A 24 1.52 -21.37 -8.16
N CYS A 25 0.90 -20.24 -8.53
CA CYS A 25 -0.51 -20.20 -8.91
C CYS A 25 -0.76 -20.92 -10.24
N ILE A 26 0.18 -20.85 -11.18
CA ILE A 26 0.13 -21.62 -12.43
C ILE A 26 0.15 -23.12 -12.12
N ARG A 27 1.13 -23.58 -11.33
CA ARG A 27 1.28 -24.98 -10.91
C ARG A 27 0.06 -25.49 -10.13
N ALA A 28 -0.45 -24.68 -9.21
CA ALA A 28 -1.61 -25.02 -8.40
C ALA A 28 -2.94 -24.88 -9.16
N LYS A 29 -2.93 -24.40 -10.41
CA LYS A 29 -4.14 -24.06 -11.20
C LYS A 29 -5.12 -23.16 -10.44
N LYS A 30 -4.60 -22.23 -9.65
CA LYS A 30 -5.38 -21.25 -8.87
C LYS A 30 -5.30 -19.86 -9.50
N SER A 31 -6.23 -19.00 -9.10
CA SER A 31 -6.15 -17.57 -9.40
C SER A 31 -4.92 -16.96 -8.72
N CYS A 32 -4.39 -15.91 -9.34
CA CYS A 32 -3.27 -15.15 -8.81
C CYS A 32 -3.69 -13.68 -8.76
N ASP A 33 -3.54 -13.05 -7.60
CA ASP A 33 -3.87 -11.64 -7.39
C ASP A 33 -2.62 -10.77 -7.18
N SER A 34 -1.45 -11.23 -7.63
CA SER A 34 -0.17 -10.51 -7.51
C SER A 34 -0.25 -9.07 -8.05
N THR A 35 -0.83 -8.90 -9.25
CA THR A 35 -0.96 -7.57 -9.87
C THR A 35 -1.88 -6.66 -9.09
N ARG A 36 -3.00 -7.20 -8.57
CA ARG A 36 -3.95 -6.44 -7.75
C ARG A 36 -3.33 -6.02 -6.42
N VAL A 37 -2.59 -6.93 -5.77
CA VAL A 37 -1.88 -6.62 -4.52
C VAL A 37 -0.85 -5.51 -4.75
N ALA A 38 -0.10 -5.58 -5.86
CA ALA A 38 0.88 -4.55 -6.21
C ALA A 38 0.23 -3.18 -6.48
N SER A 39 -0.87 -3.13 -7.25
CA SER A 39 -1.55 -1.87 -7.54
C SER A 39 -2.24 -1.27 -6.30
N SER A 40 -2.87 -2.11 -5.47
CA SER A 40 -3.45 -1.68 -4.20
C SER A 40 -2.40 -1.09 -3.27
N LEU A 41 -1.22 -1.72 -3.15
CA LEU A 41 -0.13 -1.19 -2.33
C LEU A 41 0.34 0.19 -2.82
N MET A 42 0.53 0.37 -4.13
CA MET A 42 0.93 1.67 -4.67
C MET A 42 -0.10 2.76 -4.36
N ASN A 43 -1.40 2.44 -4.42
CA ASN A 43 -2.44 3.40 -4.07
C ASN A 43 -2.45 3.72 -2.57
N LEU A 44 -2.26 2.72 -1.71
CA LEU A 44 -2.17 2.92 -0.27
C LEU A 44 -0.97 3.80 0.10
N MET A 45 0.20 3.59 -0.51
CA MET A 45 1.37 4.44 -0.27
C MET A 45 1.14 5.89 -0.69
N LYS A 46 0.38 6.12 -1.78
CA LYS A 46 0.00 7.48 -2.19
C LYS A 46 -0.97 8.12 -1.20
N GLN A 47 -1.90 7.34 -0.66
CA GLN A 47 -2.87 7.81 0.34
C GLN A 47 -2.18 8.12 1.67
N GLU A 48 -1.26 7.27 2.11
CA GLU A 48 -0.43 7.48 3.30
C GLU A 48 0.33 8.80 3.22
N LYS A 49 1.05 9.03 2.12
CA LYS A 49 1.76 10.31 1.90
C LYS A 49 0.82 11.52 1.90
N LYS A 50 -0.39 11.37 1.35
CA LYS A 50 -1.37 12.46 1.38
C LYS A 50 -1.81 12.76 2.82
N LEU A 51 -2.11 11.72 3.59
CA LEU A 51 -2.51 11.88 4.99
C LEU A 51 -1.41 12.51 5.83
N GLU A 52 -0.15 12.12 5.63
CA GLU A 52 1.01 12.73 6.30
C GLU A 52 1.08 14.25 6.04
N ASN A 53 0.92 14.67 4.78
CA ASN A 53 0.88 16.10 4.44
C ASN A 53 -0.33 16.82 5.07
N ASP A 54 -1.51 16.20 5.05
CA ASP A 54 -2.73 16.77 5.62
C ASP A 54 -2.60 16.90 7.16
N GLU A 55 -1.90 15.95 7.83
CA GLU A 55 -1.57 15.99 9.26
C GLU A 55 -0.59 17.12 9.61
N ASP A 56 0.46 17.32 8.79
CA ASP A 56 1.43 18.39 8.97
C ASP A 56 0.77 19.78 8.82
N GLU A 57 -0.05 19.98 7.78
CA GLU A 57 -0.77 21.25 7.56
C GLU A 57 -1.72 21.56 8.71
N ALA A 58 -2.51 20.58 9.15
CA ALA A 58 -3.41 20.74 10.29
C ALA A 58 -2.65 21.05 11.59
N SER A 59 -1.46 20.47 11.78
CA SER A 59 -0.61 20.73 12.94
C SER A 59 -0.07 22.15 12.95
N GLU A 60 0.40 22.65 11.80
CA GLU A 60 0.85 24.04 11.67
C GLU A 60 -0.27 25.06 11.93
N ASP A 61 -1.47 24.80 11.41
CA ASP A 61 -2.61 25.69 11.60
C ASP A 61 -3.08 25.72 13.05
N LEU A 62 -3.07 24.57 13.73
CA LEU A 62 -3.37 24.49 15.16
C LEU A 62 -2.35 25.29 15.99
N LEU A 63 -1.06 25.20 15.66
CA LEU A 63 0.00 25.98 16.32
C LEU A 63 -0.21 27.49 16.15
N LYS A 64 -0.48 27.95 14.93
CA LYS A 64 -0.76 29.37 14.65
C LYS A 64 -1.95 29.89 15.45
N LEU A 65 -3.07 29.15 15.47
CA LEU A 65 -4.25 29.52 16.26
C LEU A 65 -3.94 29.59 17.75
N HIS A 66 -3.13 28.66 18.27
CA HIS A 66 -2.73 28.68 19.68
C HIS A 66 -1.86 29.91 20.00
N GLU A 67 -0.95 30.29 19.12
CA GLU A 67 -0.14 31.51 19.25
C GLU A 67 -1.00 32.78 19.21
N GLU A 68 -1.96 32.87 18.30
CA GLU A 68 -2.89 33.99 18.20
C GLU A 68 -3.76 34.13 19.46
N MET A 69 -4.27 33.02 20.00
CA MET A 69 -5.03 33.03 21.25
C MET A 69 -4.17 33.41 22.46
N ALA A 70 -2.90 33.02 22.49
CA ALA A 70 -1.98 33.36 23.58
C ALA A 70 -1.51 34.84 23.55
N ALA A 71 -1.64 35.51 22.41
CA ALA A 71 -1.29 36.92 22.23
C ALA A 71 -2.43 37.91 22.56
N LEU A 72 -3.66 37.40 22.81
CA LEU A 72 -4.83 38.14 23.27
C LEU A 72 -4.89 38.22 24.81
#